data_AF-A0A2S5KQH5-F1
#
_entry.id   AF-A0A2S5KQH5-F1
#
_cell.length_a   1.000
_cell.length_b   1.000
_cell.length_c   1.000
_cell.angle_alpha   90.00
_cell.angle_beta   90.00
_cell.angle_gamma   90.00
#
_symmetry.space_group_name_H-M   'P 1'
#
loop_
_entity.id
_entity.type
_entity.pdbx_description
1 polymer ?
#
loop_
_entity_poly.entity_id
_entity_poly.type
_entity_poly.pdbx_seq_one_letter_code
_entity_poly.pdbx_strand_id
1 'polypeptide(L)'
;MKSKLVSLCIALLLFLLALVQGYFIYAVQHGFVTSLNQTWNSFGVSQSGYSQFVFNTIAWWWILPVLCLVFVLSAFRVRKKRYRAFMVAFGLFGTIALYASAYAPSLFITI
;
A
#
# COMPACT_ATOMS: atom_id res chain seq x y z
N MET A 1 20.88 20.09 5.30
CA MET A 1 20.71 19.30 4.06
C MET A 1 20.31 17.84 4.31
N LYS A 2 21.08 17.03 5.04
CA LYS A 2 20.85 15.57 5.19
C LYS A 2 19.40 15.15 5.52
N SER A 3 18.74 15.81 6.48
CA SER A 3 17.36 15.44 6.85
C SER A 3 16.30 15.75 5.78
N LYS A 4 16.53 16.71 4.89
CA LYS A 4 15.58 17.00 3.78
C LYS A 4 15.71 15.95 2.67
N LEU A 5 16.93 15.49 2.41
CA LEU A 5 17.21 14.40 1.46
C LEU A 5 16.54 13.10 1.89
N VAL A 6 16.64 12.75 3.18
CA VAL A 6 15.96 11.55 3.73
C VAL A 6 14.44 11.65 3.56
N SER A 7 13.83 12.79 3.89
CA SER A 7 12.39 13.00 3.68
C SER A 7 11.99 12.91 2.20
N LEU A 8 12.84 13.38 1.30
CA LEU A 8 12.62 13.28 -0.15
C LEU A 8 12.67 11.82 -0.62
N CYS A 9 13.67 11.04 -0.20
CA CYS A 9 13.77 9.63 -0.54
C CYS A 9 12.55 8.84 -0.02
N ILE A 10 12.09 9.13 1.20
CA ILE A 10 10.90 8.51 1.76
C ILE A 10 9.65 8.93 0.97
N ALA A 11 9.51 10.21 0.62
CA ALA A 11 8.40 10.67 -0.21
C ALA A 11 8.38 9.97 -1.59
N LEU A 12 9.55 9.83 -2.23
CA LEU A 12 9.69 9.12 -3.50
C LEU A 12 9.31 7.64 -3.38
N LEU A 13 9.78 6.97 -2.31
CA LEU A 13 9.43 5.58 -2.04
C LEU A 13 7.91 5.42 -1.86
N LEU A 14 7.28 6.26 -1.03
CA LEU A 14 5.84 6.22 -0.82
C LEU A 14 5.06 6.52 -2.11
N PHE A 15 5.58 7.40 -2.96
CA PHE A 15 4.99 7.69 -4.26
C PHE A 15 5.03 6.49 -5.19
N LEU A 16 6.18 5.82 -5.29
CA LEU A 16 6.32 4.60 -6.08
C LEU A 16 5.39 3.48 -5.58
N LEU A 17 5.30 3.30 -4.27
CA LEU A 17 4.34 2.35 -3.68
C LEU A 17 2.90 2.71 -4.05
N ALA A 18 2.49 3.98 -3.89
CA ALA A 18 1.15 4.42 -4.29
C ALA A 18 0.84 4.16 -5.77
N LEU A 19 1.83 4.29 -6.67
CA LEU A 19 1.67 3.94 -8.09
C LEU A 19 1.46 2.43 -8.29
N VAL A 20 2.23 1.59 -7.59
CA VAL A 20 2.06 0.12 -7.62
C VAL A 20 0.67 -0.26 -7.12
N GLN A 21 0.19 0.35 -6.03
CA GLN A 21 -1.17 0.15 -5.53
C GLN A 21 -2.21 0.54 -6.59
N GLY A 22 -2.03 1.70 -7.23
CA GLY A 22 -2.93 2.19 -8.26
C GLY A 22 -3.02 1.23 -9.45
N TYR A 23 -1.87 0.72 -9.89
CA TYR A 23 -1.82 -0.31 -10.93
C TYR A 23 -2.54 -1.59 -10.51
N PHE A 24 -2.34 -2.03 -9.26
CA PHE A 24 -3.02 -3.22 -8.75
C PHE A 24 -4.53 -3.06 -8.67
N ILE A 25 -5.02 -1.91 -8.19
CA ILE A 25 -6.45 -1.56 -8.18
C ILE A 25 -7.01 -1.58 -9.61
N TYR A 26 -6.31 -0.94 -10.54
CA TYR A 26 -6.70 -0.91 -11.94
C TYR A 26 -6.80 -2.33 -12.52
N ALA A 27 -5.79 -3.17 -12.32
CA ALA A 27 -5.78 -4.54 -12.79
C ALA A 27 -6.95 -5.35 -12.20
N VAL A 28 -7.17 -5.26 -10.87
CA VAL A 28 -8.27 -5.94 -10.18
C VAL A 28 -9.63 -5.53 -10.76
N GLN A 29 -9.84 -4.24 -11.04
CA GLN A 29 -11.08 -3.74 -11.63
C GLN A 29 -11.29 -4.20 -13.09
N HIS A 30 -10.23 -4.57 -13.81
CA HIS A 30 -10.28 -4.99 -15.22
C HIS A 30 -10.15 -6.52 -15.38
N GLY A 31 -10.66 -7.30 -14.41
CA GLY A 31 -10.81 -8.75 -14.55
C GLY A 31 -9.59 -9.58 -14.16
N PHE A 32 -8.53 -8.95 -13.61
CA PHE A 32 -7.34 -9.67 -13.13
C PHE A 32 -7.68 -10.71 -12.05
N VAL A 33 -8.69 -10.44 -11.20
CA VAL A 33 -9.16 -11.39 -10.17
C VAL A 33 -9.66 -12.69 -10.79
N THR A 34 -10.35 -12.62 -11.93
CA THR A 34 -10.86 -13.80 -12.64
C THR A 34 -9.71 -14.66 -13.16
N SER A 35 -8.70 -14.04 -13.77
CA SER A 35 -7.50 -14.74 -14.25
C SER A 35 -6.68 -15.34 -13.09
N LEU A 36 -6.58 -14.62 -11.96
CA LEU A 36 -5.95 -15.13 -10.74
C LEU A 36 -6.67 -16.34 -10.18
N ASN A 37 -8.01 -16.27 -10.08
CA ASN A 37 -8.84 -17.38 -9.62
C ASN A 37 -8.66 -18.64 -10.48
N GLN A 38 -8.68 -18.49 -11.80
CA GLN A 38 -8.44 -19.60 -12.72
C GLN A 38 -7.05 -20.21 -12.54
N THR A 39 -6.03 -19.35 -12.36
CA THR A 39 -4.66 -19.80 -12.15
C THR A 39 -4.51 -20.56 -10.82
N TRP A 40 -5.00 -20.01 -9.71
CA TRP A 40 -4.94 -20.70 -8.42
C TRP A 40 -5.72 -22.01 -8.40
N ASN A 41 -6.90 -22.04 -9.01
CA ASN A 41 -7.67 -23.25 -9.17
C ASN A 41 -6.92 -24.32 -9.98
N SER A 42 -6.11 -23.93 -10.99
CA SER A 42 -5.28 -24.89 -11.75
C SER A 42 -4.17 -25.53 -10.91
N PHE A 43 -3.74 -24.87 -9.82
CA PHE A 43 -2.82 -25.43 -8.83
C PHE A 43 -3.54 -26.11 -7.66
N GLY A 44 -4.87 -26.25 -7.70
CA GLY A 44 -5.67 -26.80 -6.60
C GLY A 44 -5.73 -25.92 -5.35
N VAL A 45 -5.34 -24.65 -5.45
CA VAL A 45 -5.33 -23.70 -4.32
C VAL A 45 -6.65 -22.95 -4.28
N SER A 46 -7.35 -23.03 -3.15
CA SER A 46 -8.58 -22.26 -2.92
C SER A 46 -8.28 -20.92 -2.28
N GLN A 47 -8.89 -19.87 -2.82
CA GLN A 47 -8.85 -18.53 -2.23
C GLN A 47 -9.59 -18.46 -0.91
N SER A 48 -9.04 -17.70 0.05
CA SER A 48 -9.66 -17.50 1.35
C SER A 48 -10.79 -16.45 1.29
N GLY A 49 -11.64 -16.39 2.32
CA GLY A 49 -12.61 -15.28 2.47
C GLY A 49 -11.94 -13.90 2.58
N TYR A 50 -10.67 -13.84 3.00
CA TYR A 50 -9.91 -12.60 3.09
C TYR A 50 -9.53 -12.05 1.70
N SER A 51 -9.14 -12.90 0.75
CA SER A 51 -8.81 -12.43 -0.60
C SER A 51 -10.04 -11.81 -1.29
N GLN A 52 -11.22 -12.40 -1.10
CA GLN A 52 -12.48 -11.82 -1.58
C GLN A 52 -12.79 -10.47 -0.93
N PHE A 53 -12.60 -10.35 0.39
CA PHE A 53 -12.74 -9.07 1.09
C PHE A 53 -11.79 -8.01 0.53
N VAL A 54 -10.51 -8.36 0.32
CA VAL A 54 -9.53 -7.44 -0.25
C VAL A 54 -9.97 -7.01 -1.64
N PHE A 55 -10.29 -7.92 -2.56
CA PHE A 55 -10.70 -7.55 -3.92
C PHE A 55 -11.96 -6.67 -3.97
N ASN A 56 -12.93 -6.92 -3.09
CA ASN A 56 -14.15 -6.11 -3.03
C ASN A 56 -13.91 -4.71 -2.46
N THR A 57 -12.94 -4.56 -1.56
CA THR A 57 -12.68 -3.28 -0.88
C THR A 57 -11.51 -2.51 -1.47
N ILE A 58 -10.69 -3.11 -2.34
CA ILE A 58 -9.39 -2.55 -2.79
C ILE A 58 -9.50 -1.18 -3.46
N ALA A 59 -10.65 -0.87 -4.06
CA ALA A 59 -10.95 0.42 -4.66
C ALA A 59 -10.88 1.58 -3.66
N TRP A 60 -10.95 1.32 -2.35
CA TRP A 60 -10.82 2.32 -1.29
C TRP A 60 -9.41 2.38 -0.68
N TRP A 61 -8.56 1.40 -0.95
CA TRP A 61 -7.26 1.25 -0.29
C TRP A 61 -6.21 2.25 -0.79
N TRP A 62 -6.48 2.99 -1.88
CA TRP A 62 -5.62 4.09 -2.34
C TRP A 62 -5.67 5.33 -1.42
N ILE A 63 -6.71 5.48 -0.59
CA ILE A 63 -6.86 6.63 0.31
C ILE A 63 -5.68 6.72 1.28
N LEU A 64 -5.29 5.59 1.88
CA LEU A 64 -4.25 5.60 2.91
C LEU A 64 -2.85 5.95 2.35
N PRO A 65 -2.38 5.38 1.23
CA PRO A 65 -1.15 5.82 0.56
C PRO A 65 -1.16 7.32 0.23
N VAL A 66 -2.29 7.86 -0.25
CA VAL A 66 -2.42 9.29 -0.54
C VAL A 66 -2.33 10.12 0.73
N LEU A 67 -3.00 9.72 1.81
CA LEU A 67 -2.87 10.39 3.11
C LEU A 67 -1.42 10.36 3.61
N CYS A 68 -0.74 9.21 3.53
CA CYS A 68 0.68 9.09 3.92
C CYS A 68 1.58 10.03 3.09
N LEU A 69 1.37 10.11 1.77
CA LEU A 69 2.06 11.07 0.90
C LEU A 69 1.81 12.51 1.33
N VAL A 70 0.55 12.90 1.56
CA VAL A 70 0.19 14.25 2.02
C VAL A 70 0.86 14.58 3.35
N PHE A 71 0.92 13.63 4.30
CA PHE A 71 1.62 13.81 5.57
C PHE A 71 3.12 14.04 5.39
N VAL A 72 3.78 13.24 4.55
CA VAL A 72 5.22 13.39 4.27
C VAL A 72 5.53 14.68 3.51
N LEU A 73 4.69 15.06 2.53
CA LEU A 73 4.82 16.33 1.80
C LEU A 73 4.60 17.54 2.73
N SER A 74 3.63 17.45 3.64
CA SER A 74 3.39 18.49 4.65
C SER A 74 4.57 18.65 5.61
N ALA A 75 5.31 17.58 5.87
CA ALA A 75 6.48 17.59 6.74
C ALA A 75 7.61 18.51 6.22
N PHE A 76 7.64 18.82 4.91
CA PHE A 76 8.61 19.79 4.34
C PHE A 76 8.33 21.24 4.76
N ARG A 77 7.08 21.58 5.11
CA ARG A 77 6.69 22.93 5.57
C ARG A 77 6.94 23.13 7.06
N VAL A 78 7.16 22.05 7.82
CA VAL A 78 7.31 22.08 9.28
C VAL A 78 8.76 22.38 9.69
N ARG A 79 8.96 23.48 10.44
CA ARG A 79 10.29 23.89 10.95
C ARG A 79 10.77 23.04 12.13
N LYS A 80 9.85 22.55 12.97
CA LYS A 80 10.19 21.75 14.17
C LYS A 80 10.61 20.32 13.78
N LYS A 81 11.88 19.97 14.02
CA LYS A 81 12.46 18.67 13.64
C LYS A 81 11.70 17.45 14.19
N ARG A 82 11.21 17.52 15.44
CA ARG A 82 10.45 16.42 16.08
C ARG A 82 9.16 16.09 15.34
N TYR A 83 8.36 17.10 15.01
CA TYR A 83 7.11 16.93 14.27
C TYR A 83 7.34 16.42 12.86
N ARG A 84 8.38 16.91 12.17
CA ARG A 84 8.77 16.37 10.85
C ARG A 84 9.11 14.89 10.93
N ALA A 85 9.91 14.49 11.92
CA ALA A 85 10.29 13.08 12.10
C ALA A 85 9.05 12.21 12.38
N PHE A 86 8.13 12.69 13.22
CA PHE A 86 6.89 11.97 13.52
C PHE A 86 6.01 11.79 12.28
N MET A 87 5.78 12.84 11.48
CA MET A 87 4.98 12.75 10.26
C MET A 87 5.58 11.78 9.23
N VAL A 88 6.91 11.80 9.09
CA VAL A 88 7.64 10.89 8.20
C VAL A 88 7.57 9.44 8.69
N ALA A 89 7.78 9.21 9.98
CA ALA A 89 7.69 7.88 10.59
C ALA A 89 6.26 7.33 10.47
N PHE A 90 5.25 8.14 10.79
CA PHE A 90 3.85 7.75 10.69
C PHE A 90 3.46 7.37 9.25
N GLY A 91 3.84 8.19 8.26
CA GLY A 91 3.61 7.88 6.85
C GLY A 91 4.29 6.58 6.41
N LEU A 92 5.53 6.36 6.84
CA LEU A 92 6.30 5.16 6.49
C LEU A 92 5.72 3.90 7.14
N PHE A 93 5.59 3.88 8.47
CA PHE A 93 5.08 2.72 9.21
C PHE A 93 3.63 2.41 8.87
N GLY A 94 2.79 3.44 8.67
CA GLY A 94 1.41 3.25 8.23
C GLY A 94 1.33 2.57 6.86
N THR A 95 2.19 2.96 5.91
CA THR A 95 2.24 2.33 4.59
C THR A 95 2.74 0.89 4.68
N ILE A 96 3.81 0.62 5.44
CA ILE A 96 4.33 -0.74 5.63
C ILE A 96 3.26 -1.64 6.26
N ALA A 97 2.59 -1.19 7.32
CA ALA A 97 1.54 -1.95 7.99
C ALA A 97 0.35 -2.22 7.07
N LEU A 98 -0.03 -1.26 6.24
CA LEU A 98 -1.08 -1.47 5.24
C LEU A 98 -0.67 -2.56 4.26
N TYR A 99 0.51 -2.47 3.64
CA TYR A 99 0.93 -3.45 2.63
C TYR A 99 1.15 -4.84 3.24
N ALA A 100 1.73 -4.90 4.43
CA ALA A 100 1.92 -6.15 5.15
C ALA A 100 0.60 -6.84 5.45
N SER A 101 -0.45 -6.08 5.83
CA SER A 101 -1.78 -6.66 6.02
C SER A 101 -2.43 -7.00 4.69
N ALA A 102 -2.47 -6.05 3.75
CA ALA A 102 -3.09 -6.14 2.42
C ALA A 102 -2.67 -7.34 1.61
N TYR A 103 -1.41 -7.76 1.74
CA TYR A 103 -0.75 -8.71 0.83
C TYR A 103 -0.08 -9.87 1.57
N ALA A 104 -0.43 -10.11 2.84
CA ALA A 104 0.11 -11.24 3.60
C ALA A 104 -0.27 -12.56 2.93
N PRO A 105 0.68 -13.34 2.36
CA PRO A 105 0.36 -14.54 1.59
C PRO A 105 -0.46 -15.56 2.41
N SER A 106 -0.16 -15.68 3.70
CA SER A 106 -0.87 -16.56 4.64
C SER A 106 -2.35 -16.22 4.84
N LEU A 107 -2.77 -15.00 4.47
CA LEU A 107 -4.17 -14.59 4.52
C LEU A 107 -4.88 -14.83 3.19
N PHE A 108 -4.18 -14.95 2.06
CA PHE A 108 -4.79 -15.06 0.74
C PHE A 108 -5.18 -16.47 0.33
N ILE A 109 -4.43 -17.46 0.80
CA ILE A 109 -4.61 -18.85 0.41
C ILE A 109 -5.12 -19.65 1.61
N THR A 110 -6.04 -20.56 1.33
CA THR A 110 -6.43 -21.63 2.24
C THR A 110 -5.73 -22.88 1.74
N ILE A 111 -4.76 -23.39 2.53
CA ILE A 111 -4.08 -24.66 2.29
C ILE A 111 -4.92 -25.77 2.92
#